data_AF-A0A0E4BK18-F1
#
_entry.id   AF-A0A0E4BK18-F1
#
_cell.length_a   1.000
_cell.length_b   1.000
_cell.length_c   1.000
_cell.angle_alpha   90.00
_cell.angle_beta   90.00
_cell.angle_gamma   90.00
#
_symmetry.space_group_name_H-M   'P 1'
#
loop_
_entity.id
_entity.type
_entity.pdbx_description
1 polymer ?
#
loop_
_entity_poly.entity_id
_entity_poly.type
_entity_poly.pdbx_seq_one_letter_code
_entity_poly.pdbx_strand_id
1 'polypeptide(L)' 'MTAKSDDLIHADRHGAIVIALGVAAKLPEATELCGRRETPILGIARSPDFSLEKLKAALMRSAEIH' A
#
# COMPACT_ATOMS: atom_id res chain seq x y z
N MET A 1 -12.20 11.86 13.43
CA MET A 1 -11.08 12.68 12.92
C MET A 1 -11.69 14.02 12.53
N THR A 2 -11.14 15.15 12.99
CA THR A 2 -11.69 16.49 12.70
C THR A 2 -10.70 17.22 11.83
N ALA A 3 -11.11 17.60 10.61
CA ALA A 3 -10.30 18.43 9.73
C ALA A 3 -10.28 19.89 10.24
N LYS A 4 -9.14 20.55 10.05
CA LYS A 4 -8.93 21.96 10.36
C LYS A 4 -8.49 22.69 9.09
N SER A 5 -8.53 24.03 9.14
CA SER A 5 -7.90 24.83 8.09
C SER A 5 -6.45 24.41 7.91
N ASP A 6 -6.02 24.38 6.64
CA ASP A 6 -4.65 24.03 6.21
C ASP A 6 -4.24 22.56 6.41
N ASP A 7 -5.17 21.67 6.78
CA ASP A 7 -4.92 20.23 6.75
C ASP A 7 -4.76 19.72 5.31
N LEU A 8 -3.77 18.85 5.07
CA LEU A 8 -3.65 18.11 3.83
C LEU A 8 -4.62 16.93 3.84
N ILE A 9 -5.56 16.90 2.89
CA ILE A 9 -6.57 15.84 2.79
C ILE A 9 -6.33 15.04 1.51
N HIS A 10 -6.33 13.71 1.65
CA HIS A 10 -6.46 12.80 0.50
C HIS A 10 -7.86 12.19 0.52
N ALA A 11 -8.55 12.24 -0.61
CA ALA A 11 -9.91 11.70 -0.77
C ALA A 11 -10.05 10.96 -2.10
N ASP A 12 -10.65 9.78 -2.05
CA ASP A 12 -10.90 8.91 -3.20
C ASP A 12 -12.27 8.21 -3.05
N ARG A 13 -12.51 7.15 -3.84
CA ARG A 13 -13.76 6.37 -3.80
C ARG A 13 -13.97 5.60 -2.48
N HIS A 14 -12.94 5.43 -1.67
CA HIS A 14 -13.00 4.71 -0.39
C HIS A 14 -13.26 5.65 0.80
N GLY A 15 -13.12 6.97 0.61
CA GLY A 15 -13.38 7.98 1.64
C GLY A 15 -12.35 9.10 1.62
N ALA A 16 -12.15 9.73 2.78
CA ALA A 16 -11.17 10.80 2.97
C ALA A 16 -10.35 10.60 4.24
N ILE A 17 -9.08 10.99 4.20
CA ILE A 17 -8.15 10.97 5.33
C ILE A 17 -7.40 12.30 5.45
N VAL A 18 -7.02 12.65 6.68
CA VAL A 18 -6.11 13.76 6.95
C VAL A 18 -4.67 13.22 6.99
N ILE A 19 -3.80 13.79 6.16
CA ILE A 19 -2.37 13.50 6.13
C ILE A 19 -1.66 14.51 7.03
N ALA A 20 -0.94 14.01 8.04
CA ALA A 20 -0.09 14.88 8.85
C ALA A 20 1.03 15.49 7.99
N LEU A 21 1.09 16.83 7.94
CA LEU A 21 2.03 17.57 7.09
C LEU A 21 3.50 17.18 7.33
N GLY A 22 3.88 16.91 8.58
CA GLY A 22 5.25 16.53 8.94
C GLY A 22 5.74 15.19 8.34
N VAL A 23 4.84 14.36 7.81
CA VAL A 23 5.20 13.10 7.13
C VAL A 23 4.82 13.10 5.65
N ALA A 24 4.16 14.15 5.14
CA ALA A 24 3.65 14.19 3.76
C ALA A 24 4.75 13.96 2.71
N ALA A 25 5.94 14.53 2.93
CA ALA A 25 7.08 14.36 2.02
C ALA A 25 7.60 12.92 1.93
N LYS A 26 7.30 12.06 2.92
CA LYS A 26 7.70 10.64 2.93
C LYS A 26 6.69 9.74 2.22
N LEU A 27 5.50 10.25 1.92
CA LEU A 27 4.43 9.45 1.33
C LEU A 27 4.81 8.86 -0.04
N PRO A 28 5.43 9.58 -0.99
CA PRO A 28 5.74 9.01 -2.29
C PRO A 28 6.58 7.73 -2.18
N GLU A 29 7.68 7.78 -1.42
CA GLU A 29 8.55 6.63 -1.18
C GLU A 29 7.81 5.49 -0.45
N ALA A 30 7.04 5.81 0.60
CA ALA A 30 6.27 4.81 1.33
C ALA A 30 5.21 4.13 0.45
N THR A 31 4.52 4.88 -0.43
CA THR A 31 3.53 4.32 -1.35
C THR A 31 4.17 3.46 -2.43
N GLU A 32 5.35 3.84 -2.92
CA GLU A 32 6.11 3.03 -3.87
C GLU A 32 6.55 1.71 -3.23
N LEU A 33 7.03 1.74 -1.98
CA LEU A 33 7.36 0.53 -1.22
C LEU A 33 6.13 -0.38 -1.06
N CYS A 34 4.96 0.17 -0.70
CA CYS A 34 3.71 -0.60 -0.65
C CYS A 34 3.42 -1.27 -2.00
N GLY A 35 3.50 -0.53 -3.11
CA GLY A 35 3.27 -1.08 -4.45
C GLY A 35 4.26 -2.19 -4.82
N ARG A 36 5.54 -2.03 -4.50
CA ARG A 36 6.56 -3.08 -4.69
C ARG A 36 6.25 -4.33 -3.88
N ARG A 37 5.81 -4.17 -2.63
CA ARG A 37 5.39 -5.28 -1.74
C ARG A 37 4.13 -5.99 -2.24
N GLU A 38 3.17 -5.27 -2.82
CA GLU A 38 1.94 -5.84 -3.35
C GLU A 38 2.15 -6.61 -4.65
N THR A 39 3.10 -6.18 -5.49
CA THR A 39 3.38 -6.76 -6.80
C THR A 39 3.51 -8.30 -6.80
N PRO A 40 4.36 -8.95 -5.97
CA PRO A 40 4.46 -10.41 -5.95
C PRO A 40 3.17 -11.10 -5.49
N ILE A 41 2.43 -10.49 -4.56
CA ILE A 41 1.17 -11.03 -4.04
C ILE A 41 0.10 -11.00 -5.13
N LEU A 42 -0.07 -9.84 -5.79
CA LEU A 42 -1.03 -9.65 -6.87
C LEU A 42 -0.70 -10.53 -8.08
N GLY A 43 0.59 -10.74 -8.37
CA GLY A 43 1.03 -11.65 -9.42
C GLY A 43 0.52 -13.08 -9.22
N ILE A 44 0.56 -13.60 -7.99
CA ILE A 44 0.00 -14.93 -7.69
C ILE A 44 -1.52 -14.91 -7.63
N ALA A 45 -2.12 -13.91 -6.97
CA ALA A 45 -3.57 -13.84 -6.81
C ALA A 45 -4.34 -13.71 -8.14
N ARG A 46 -3.72 -13.09 -9.16
CA ARG A 46 -4.29 -12.94 -10.51
C ARG A 46 -3.91 -14.07 -11.47
N SER A 47 -3.02 -14.99 -11.07
CA SER A 47 -2.54 -16.07 -11.93
C SER A 47 -3.59 -17.19 -12.07
N PRO A 48 -3.77 -17.77 -13.27
CA PRO A 48 -4.61 -18.96 -13.44
C PRO A 48 -4.07 -20.17 -12.65
N ASP A 49 -2.79 -20.18 -12.31
CA ASP A 49 -2.13 -21.26 -11.57
C ASP A 49 -2.09 -20.98 -10.05
N PHE A 50 -3.06 -20.23 -9.53
CA PHE A 50 -3.15 -19.88 -8.11
C PHE A 50 -3.16 -21.12 -7.21
N SER A 51 -2.39 -21.05 -6.11
CA SER A 51 -2.51 -21.99 -5.00
C SER A 51 -2.14 -21.33 -3.68
N LEU A 52 -2.65 -21.87 -2.57
CA LEU A 52 -2.35 -21.33 -1.23
C LEU A 52 -0.86 -21.37 -0.91
N GLU A 53 -0.16 -22.42 -1.32
CA GLU A 53 1.29 -22.55 -1.11
C GLU A 53 2.08 -21.48 -1.88
N LYS A 54 1.68 -21.18 -3.12
CA LYS A 54 2.28 -20.08 -3.89
C LYS A 54 1.99 -18.72 -3.26
N LEU A 55 0.79 -18.52 -2.71
CA LEU A 55 0.44 -17.28 -2.02
C LEU A 55 1.28 -17.08 -0.76
N LYS A 56 1.46 -18.12 0.06
CA LYS A 56 2.34 -18.07 1.25
C LYS A 56 3.77 -17.70 0.88
N ALA A 57 4.33 -18.32 -0.16
CA ALA A 57 5.66 -17.99 -0.65
C ALA A 57 5.77 -16.53 -1.14
N ALA A 58 4.73 -16.02 -1.83
CA ALA A 58 4.68 -14.62 -2.26
C ALA A 58 4.60 -13.63 -1.09
N LEU A 59 3.85 -13.96 -0.03
CA LEU A 59 3.78 -13.15 1.19
C LEU A 59 5.14 -13.09 1.91
N MET A 60 5.86 -14.22 1.99
CA MET A 60 7.23 -14.25 2.54
C MET A 60 8.17 -13.36 1.73
N ARG A 61 8.15 -13.49 0.40
CA ARG A 61 8.97 -12.65 -0.50
C ARG A 61 8.63 -11.16 -0.39
N SER A 62 7.35 -10.83 -0.25
CA SER A 62 6.90 -9.45 -0.06
C SER A 62 7.49 -8.82 1.20
N ALA A 63 7.61 -9.59 2.29
CA ALA A 63 8.15 -9.11 3.56
C ALA A 63 9.64 -8.71 3.50
N GLU A 64 10.38 -9.22 2.51
CA GLU A 64 11.82 -8.95 2.31
C GLU A 64 12.09 -7.70 1.46
N ILE A 65 11.05 -7.05 0.93
CA ILE A 65 11.19 -5.85 0.11
C ILE A 65 11.29 -4.62 1.02
N HIS A 66 12.36 -3.82 0.84
CA HIS A 66 12.66 -2.58 1.56
C HIS A 66 12.76 -1.38 0.61
#